data_AF-A0A2A2L245-F1
#
_entry.id   AF-A0A2A2L245-F1
#
_cell.length_a   1.000
_cell.length_b   1.000
_cell.length_c   1.000
_cell.angle_alpha   90.00
_cell.angle_beta   90.00
_cell.angle_gamma   90.00
#
_symmetry.space_group_name_H-M   'P 1'
#
loop_
_entity.id
_entity.type
_entity.pdbx_description
1 polymer ?
#
loop_
_entity_poly.entity_id
_entity_poly.type
_entity_poly.pdbx_seq_one_letter_code
_entity_poly.pdbx_strand_id
1 'polypeptide(L)'
;MNLVKIFPFHFQQYDFQRIEEVRRGQTSRECVVCLENDARYAILTNCGHIFCCSCIIGYWRHSASIITPVNCPTCRAPVSMILPLNWSFEVERENAENPNEHQENNIALNDYNRRFSTERPWMDYVRDLPVLIPYIIRNIFDPTGNGIVLVFRIRMAIILLAMSLYLISPLDIIPEGVHGFFGLMDDLLICLIVFIYIASAVRDFMAHRGEILH
;
A
#
# COMPACT_ATOMS: atom_id res chain seq x y z
N MET A 1 19.61 -24.50 -12.95
CA MET A 1 18.19 -24.54 -13.36
C MET A 1 17.56 -23.21 -13.02
N ASN A 2 17.19 -22.46 -14.05
CA ASN A 2 16.85 -21.04 -13.99
C ASN A 2 15.49 -20.80 -13.33
N LEU A 3 15.49 -20.12 -12.18
CA LEU A 3 14.30 -19.64 -11.47
C LEU A 3 13.59 -18.45 -12.17
N VAL A 4 13.92 -18.20 -13.44
CA VAL A 4 13.38 -17.09 -14.26
C VAL A 4 12.09 -17.49 -14.99
N LYS A 5 11.63 -18.75 -14.88
CA LYS A 5 10.45 -19.24 -15.64
C LYS A 5 9.10 -19.11 -14.91
N ILE A 6 9.05 -18.52 -13.71
CA ILE A 6 7.79 -18.39 -12.95
C ILE A 6 7.06 -17.07 -13.25
N PHE A 7 7.77 -16.07 -13.78
CA PHE A 7 7.19 -14.79 -14.16
C PHE A 7 6.84 -14.81 -15.65
N PRO A 8 5.57 -14.56 -16.05
CA PRO A 8 5.26 -14.37 -17.45
C PRO A 8 6.06 -13.17 -17.98
N PHE A 9 6.58 -13.32 -19.20
CA PHE A 9 7.50 -12.43 -19.93
C PHE A 9 7.05 -10.95 -20.01
N HIS A 10 5.85 -10.62 -19.53
CA HIS A 10 5.25 -9.29 -19.53
C HIS A 10 5.48 -8.49 -18.22
N PHE A 11 5.97 -9.13 -17.15
CA PHE A 11 6.25 -8.49 -15.85
C PHE A 11 7.60 -7.75 -15.82
N GLN A 12 8.46 -8.00 -16.81
CA GLN A 12 9.87 -7.56 -16.79
C GLN A 12 10.10 -6.10 -17.20
N GLN A 13 9.05 -5.34 -17.51
CA GLN A 13 9.14 -3.91 -17.87
C GLN A 13 8.45 -2.95 -16.89
N TYR A 14 7.75 -3.44 -15.87
CA TYR A 14 7.27 -2.59 -14.78
C TYR A 14 8.34 -2.54 -13.69
N ASP A 15 9.36 -1.73 -13.95
CA ASP A 15 10.38 -1.39 -12.97
C ASP A 15 9.70 -0.85 -11.71
N PHE A 16 10.09 -1.40 -10.57
CA PHE A 16 9.68 -0.95 -9.26
C PHE A 16 9.92 0.56 -9.09
N GLN A 17 11.01 1.07 -9.71
CA GLN A 17 11.30 2.51 -9.76
C GLN A 17 10.20 3.31 -10.47
N ARG A 18 9.57 2.77 -11.52
CA ARG A 18 8.51 3.46 -12.26
C ARG A 18 7.22 3.55 -11.47
N ILE A 19 6.82 2.49 -10.76
CA ILE A 19 5.64 2.53 -9.86
C ILE A 19 5.88 3.55 -8.73
N GLU A 20 7.11 3.58 -8.24
CA GLU A 20 7.57 4.52 -7.22
C GLU A 20 7.57 5.98 -7.72
N GLU A 21 8.02 6.22 -8.94
CA GLU A 21 8.01 7.53 -9.60
C GLU A 21 6.58 8.03 -9.88
N VAL A 22 5.68 7.16 -10.36
CA VAL A 22 4.25 7.48 -10.53
C VAL A 22 3.63 7.83 -9.17
N ARG A 23 3.94 7.06 -8.12
CA ARG A 23 3.45 7.34 -6.76
C ARG A 23 3.97 8.67 -6.22
N ARG A 24 5.23 9.03 -6.49
CA ARG A 24 5.84 10.33 -6.13
C ARG A 24 5.40 11.50 -7.00
N GLY A 25 4.59 11.28 -8.04
CA GLY A 25 4.19 12.32 -9.00
C GLY A 25 5.33 12.76 -9.93
N GLN A 26 6.38 11.94 -10.08
CA GLN A 26 7.59 12.26 -10.85
C GLN A 26 7.51 11.80 -12.32
N THR A 27 6.57 10.92 -12.67
CA THR A 27 6.31 10.45 -14.04
C THR A 27 4.84 10.60 -14.41
N SER A 28 4.55 10.70 -15.72
CA SER A 28 3.18 10.86 -16.23
C SER A 28 2.25 9.73 -15.75
N ARG A 29 1.09 10.13 -15.20
CA ARG A 29 0.01 9.24 -14.78
C ARG A 29 -0.99 9.12 -15.92
N GLU A 30 -0.51 8.75 -17.10
CA GLU A 30 -1.35 8.73 -18.29
C GLU A 30 -2.41 7.63 -18.19
N CYS A 31 -3.68 8.04 -18.24
CA CYS A 31 -4.80 7.10 -18.26
C CYS A 31 -5.20 6.84 -19.71
N VAL A 32 -4.93 5.65 -20.24
CA VAL A 32 -5.26 5.29 -21.64
C VAL A 32 -6.76 5.23 -21.96
N VAL A 33 -7.62 5.39 -20.95
CA VAL A 33 -9.09 5.38 -21.11
C VAL A 33 -9.62 6.78 -21.39
N CYS A 34 -9.23 7.78 -20.61
CA CYS A 34 -9.61 9.19 -20.84
C CYS A 34 -8.56 9.99 -21.62
N LEU A 35 -7.37 9.42 -21.84
CA LEU A 35 -6.22 10.05 -22.52
C LEU A 35 -5.67 11.30 -21.81
N GLU A 36 -5.98 11.47 -20.51
CA GLU A 36 -5.42 12.52 -19.69
C GLU A 36 -4.04 12.11 -19.15
N ASN A 37 -3.11 13.07 -19.13
CA ASN A 37 -1.74 12.87 -18.66
C ASN A 37 -1.60 12.81 -17.13
N ASP A 38 -2.68 13.13 -16.40
CA ASP A 38 -2.76 13.02 -14.95
C ASP A 38 -4.06 12.33 -14.52
N ALA A 39 -3.94 11.07 -14.09
CA ALA A 39 -5.08 10.29 -13.69
C ALA A 39 -5.72 10.80 -12.39
N ARG A 40 -6.93 11.37 -12.50
CA ARG A 40 -7.77 11.71 -11.33
C ARG A 40 -8.11 10.46 -10.52
N TYR A 41 -7.92 10.53 -9.20
CA TYR A 41 -8.08 9.38 -8.29
C TYR A 41 -7.37 8.13 -8.84
N ALA A 42 -6.07 8.28 -9.12
CA ALA A 42 -5.27 7.23 -9.74
C ALA A 42 -5.38 5.91 -8.94
N ILE A 43 -5.52 4.81 -9.68
CA ILE A 43 -5.49 3.45 -9.13
C ILE A 43 -4.37 2.66 -9.79
N LEU A 44 -3.87 1.66 -9.08
CA LEU A 44 -2.92 0.67 -9.57
C LEU A 44 -3.62 -0.69 -9.64
N THR A 45 -3.57 -1.32 -10.79
CA THR A 45 -4.06 -2.70 -10.99
C THR A 45 -3.03 -3.71 -10.51
N ASN A 46 -3.45 -4.95 -10.23
CA ASN A 46 -2.53 -6.05 -9.89
C ASN A 46 -1.51 -6.38 -11.01
N CYS A 47 -1.77 -5.96 -12.25
CA CYS A 47 -0.83 -6.07 -13.37
C CYS A 47 0.12 -4.86 -13.51
N GLY A 48 0.08 -3.90 -12.58
CA GLY A 48 0.99 -2.76 -12.53
C GLY A 48 0.58 -1.54 -13.38
N HIS A 49 -0.55 -1.59 -14.09
CA HIS A 49 -1.04 -0.47 -14.92
C HIS A 49 -1.91 0.50 -14.11
N ILE A 50 -1.89 1.77 -14.52
CA ILE A 50 -2.51 2.90 -13.82
C ILE A 50 -3.67 3.47 -14.64
N PHE A 51 -4.76 3.81 -13.95
CA PHE A 51 -5.95 4.41 -14.56
C PHE A 51 -6.62 5.37 -13.57
N CYS A 52 -7.55 6.20 -14.04
CA CYS A 52 -8.50 6.87 -13.14
C CYS A 52 -9.47 5.83 -12.55
N CYS A 53 -9.86 6.00 -11.29
CA CYS A 53 -10.83 5.12 -10.63
C CYS A 53 -12.16 5.04 -11.41
N SER A 54 -12.73 6.18 -11.78
CA SER A 54 -13.98 6.25 -12.55
C SER A 54 -13.87 5.61 -13.93
N CYS A 55 -12.72 5.73 -14.59
CA CYS A 55 -12.47 5.17 -15.92
C CYS A 55 -12.47 3.63 -15.91
N ILE A 56 -11.70 3.00 -15.00
CA ILE A 56 -11.62 1.53 -14.97
C ILE A 56 -12.94 0.91 -14.51
N ILE A 57 -13.63 1.55 -13.56
CA ILE A 57 -14.94 1.09 -13.09
C ILE A 57 -16.00 1.28 -14.19
N GLY A 58 -15.99 2.39 -14.90
CA GLY A 58 -16.86 2.63 -16.06
C GLY A 58 -16.63 1.59 -17.15
N TYR A 59 -15.36 1.30 -17.47
CA TYR A 59 -14.97 0.27 -18.42
C TYR A 59 -15.47 -1.12 -18.02
N TRP A 60 -15.33 -1.47 -16.74
CA TRP A 60 -15.88 -2.72 -16.20
C TRP A 60 -17.42 -2.77 -16.31
N ARG A 61 -18.13 -1.72 -15.92
CA ARG A 61 -19.60 -1.65 -15.99
C ARG A 61 -20.14 -1.77 -17.42
N HIS A 62 -19.38 -1.29 -18.40
CA HIS A 62 -19.73 -1.42 -19.82
C HIS A 62 -19.32 -2.77 -20.41
N SER A 63 -18.40 -3.50 -19.79
CA SER A 63 -18.06 -4.84 -20.23
C SER A 63 -19.26 -5.77 -20.01
N ALA A 64 -19.56 -6.62 -20.99
CA ALA A 64 -20.79 -7.43 -21.06
C ALA A 64 -20.96 -8.48 -19.93
N SER A 65 -20.06 -8.51 -18.94
CA SER A 65 -20.07 -9.44 -17.83
C SER A 65 -19.74 -8.72 -16.52
N ILE A 66 -20.78 -8.30 -15.80
CA ILE A 66 -20.69 -7.76 -14.43
C ILE A 66 -20.13 -8.80 -13.44
N ILE A 67 -20.16 -10.06 -13.84
CA ILE A 67 -19.79 -11.26 -13.07
C ILE A 67 -18.30 -11.61 -13.17
N THR A 68 -17.58 -11.06 -14.15
CA THR A 68 -16.15 -11.36 -14.34
C THR A 68 -15.29 -10.12 -14.10
N PRO A 69 -14.05 -10.29 -13.62
CA PRO A 69 -13.11 -9.18 -13.50
C PRO A 69 -12.84 -8.56 -14.86
N VAL A 70 -12.60 -7.25 -14.87
CA VAL A 70 -12.27 -6.53 -16.09
C VAL A 70 -10.88 -6.90 -16.58
N ASN A 71 -10.69 -6.97 -17.89
CA ASN A 71 -9.36 -7.10 -18.47
C ASN A 71 -8.69 -5.73 -18.53
N CYS A 72 -7.40 -5.67 -18.19
CA CYS A 72 -6.62 -4.45 -18.26
C CYS A 72 -6.64 -3.87 -19.69
N PRO A 73 -7.05 -2.59 -19.89
CA PRO A 73 -7.03 -1.95 -21.21
C PRO A 73 -5.66 -1.97 -21.89
N THR A 74 -4.57 -1.99 -21.11
CA THR A 74 -3.20 -1.94 -21.64
C THR A 74 -2.62 -3.31 -21.98
N CYS A 75 -2.70 -4.28 -21.06
CA CYS A 75 -2.06 -5.60 -21.23
C CYS A 75 -3.02 -6.79 -21.30
N ARG A 76 -4.33 -6.55 -21.22
CA ARG A 76 -5.41 -7.56 -21.27
C ARG A 76 -5.38 -8.62 -20.15
N ALA A 77 -4.51 -8.48 -19.16
CA ALA A 77 -4.50 -9.34 -17.98
C ALA A 77 -5.78 -9.12 -17.13
N PRO A 78 -6.33 -10.16 -16.49
CA PRO A 78 -7.52 -10.03 -15.65
C PRO A 78 -7.19 -9.26 -14.36
N VAL A 79 -7.92 -8.18 -14.13
CA VAL A 79 -7.76 -7.27 -12.98
C VAL A 79 -8.70 -7.68 -11.86
N SER A 80 -8.23 -8.37 -10.82
CA SER A 80 -9.08 -8.65 -9.63
C SER A 80 -8.99 -7.60 -8.54
N MET A 81 -7.92 -6.82 -8.57
CA MET A 81 -7.55 -5.94 -7.46
C MET A 81 -7.07 -4.63 -8.02
N ILE A 82 -7.62 -3.57 -7.46
CA ILE A 82 -7.26 -2.19 -7.72
C ILE A 82 -6.92 -1.52 -6.39
N LEU A 83 -5.80 -0.80 -6.37
CA LEU A 83 -5.25 -0.16 -5.18
C LEU A 83 -5.23 1.35 -5.41
N PRO A 84 -5.68 2.18 -4.46
CA PRO A 84 -5.56 3.62 -4.58
C PRO A 84 -4.08 4.05 -4.58
N LEU A 85 -3.73 5.01 -5.45
CA LEU A 85 -2.42 5.62 -5.53
C LEU A 85 -2.46 7.02 -4.94
N ASN A 86 -2.02 7.14 -3.68
CA ASN A 86 -1.84 8.42 -3.00
C ASN A 86 -3.07 9.32 -3.09
N TRP A 87 -4.22 8.82 -2.60
CA TRP A 87 -5.43 9.63 -2.47
C TRP A 87 -5.25 10.59 -1.29
N SER A 88 -4.57 11.71 -1.54
CA SER A 88 -4.44 12.81 -0.59
C SER A 88 -5.74 13.59 -0.55
N PHE A 89 -6.49 13.40 0.55
CA PHE A 89 -7.80 14.00 0.77
C PHE A 89 -7.84 15.52 0.55
N GLU A 90 -6.78 16.25 0.90
CA GLU A 90 -6.68 17.71 0.68
C GLU A 90 -6.49 18.09 -0.79
N VAL A 91 -5.54 17.48 -1.49
CA VAL A 91 -5.22 17.80 -2.89
C VAL A 91 -6.35 17.38 -3.83
N GLU A 92 -6.97 16.23 -3.59
CA GLU A 92 -8.07 15.77 -4.43
C GLU A 92 -9.36 16.55 -4.18
N ARG A 93 -9.62 17.02 -2.95
CA ARG A 93 -10.81 17.82 -2.64
C ARG A 93 -10.76 19.21 -3.25
N GLU A 94 -9.58 19.82 -3.33
CA GLU A 94 -9.40 21.14 -3.97
C GLU A 94 -9.62 21.08 -5.49
N ASN A 95 -9.27 19.94 -6.12
CA ASN A 95 -9.45 19.71 -7.55
C ASN A 95 -10.76 18.98 -7.91
N ALA A 96 -11.57 18.61 -6.92
CA ALA A 96 -12.82 17.88 -7.13
C ALA A 96 -13.92 18.81 -7.63
N GLU A 97 -14.53 18.44 -8.76
CA GLU A 97 -15.72 19.13 -9.28
C GLU A 97 -16.95 18.84 -8.40
N ASN A 98 -16.94 17.69 -7.71
CA ASN A 98 -17.98 17.26 -6.78
C ASN A 98 -17.38 16.96 -5.40
N PRO A 99 -17.85 17.59 -4.31
CA PRO A 99 -17.33 17.36 -2.96
C PRO A 99 -17.46 15.90 -2.48
N ASN A 100 -18.32 15.09 -3.10
CA ASN A 100 -18.52 13.68 -2.76
C ASN A 100 -17.69 12.71 -3.62
N GLU A 101 -16.93 13.21 -4.60
CA GLU A 101 -16.24 12.38 -5.60
C GLU A 101 -15.24 11.38 -4.96
N HIS A 102 -14.48 11.82 -3.95
CA HIS A 102 -13.59 10.94 -3.20
C HIS A 102 -14.34 9.80 -2.50
N GLN A 103 -15.51 10.09 -1.94
CA GLN A 103 -16.34 9.08 -1.27
C GLN A 103 -16.93 8.08 -2.28
N GLU A 104 -17.42 8.58 -3.42
CA GLU A 104 -17.98 7.74 -4.49
C GLU A 104 -16.93 6.80 -5.07
N ASN A 105 -15.71 7.29 -5.32
CA ASN A 105 -14.60 6.49 -5.81
C ASN A 105 -14.17 5.43 -4.79
N ASN A 106 -14.12 5.75 -3.50
CA ASN A 106 -13.85 4.77 -2.45
C ASN A 106 -14.89 3.64 -2.42
N ILE A 107 -16.18 4.00 -2.51
CA ILE A 107 -17.27 3.03 -2.53
C ILE A 107 -17.16 2.12 -3.76
N ALA A 108 -16.94 2.70 -4.94
CA ALA A 108 -16.82 1.95 -6.18
C ALA A 108 -15.62 1.00 -6.18
N LEU A 109 -14.47 1.48 -5.70
CA LEU A 109 -13.25 0.69 -5.57
C LEU A 109 -13.44 -0.49 -4.61
N ASN A 110 -14.02 -0.24 -3.44
CA ASN A 110 -14.26 -1.27 -2.44
C ASN A 110 -15.28 -2.31 -2.93
N ASP A 111 -16.35 -1.88 -3.59
CA ASP A 111 -17.34 -2.79 -4.18
C ASP A 111 -16.71 -3.69 -5.26
N TYR A 112 -15.84 -3.14 -6.10
CA TYR A 112 -15.10 -3.91 -7.10
C TYR A 112 -14.19 -4.96 -6.45
N ASN A 113 -13.33 -4.53 -5.53
CA ASN A 113 -12.38 -5.43 -4.87
C ASN A 113 -13.12 -6.55 -4.13
N ARG A 114 -14.19 -6.23 -3.38
CA ARG A 114 -15.01 -7.22 -2.66
C ARG A 114 -15.56 -8.32 -3.57
N ARG A 115 -15.92 -7.99 -4.81
CA ARG A 115 -16.46 -8.95 -5.77
C ARG A 115 -15.41 -9.90 -6.34
N PHE A 116 -14.18 -9.43 -6.54
CA PHE A 116 -13.19 -10.16 -7.34
C PHE A 116 -11.92 -10.57 -6.57
N SER A 117 -11.75 -10.17 -5.31
CA SER A 117 -10.57 -10.47 -4.49
C SER A 117 -10.58 -11.86 -3.83
N THR A 118 -11.71 -12.57 -3.83
CA THR A 118 -11.97 -13.65 -2.85
C THR A 118 -11.74 -15.07 -3.38
N GLU A 119 -11.83 -15.32 -4.69
CA GLU A 119 -11.73 -16.67 -5.27
C GLU A 119 -10.45 -16.86 -6.11
N ARG A 120 -9.28 -16.67 -5.49
CA ARG A 120 -7.99 -16.88 -6.18
C ARG A 120 -7.19 -18.02 -5.59
N PRO A 121 -6.52 -18.84 -6.42
CA PRO A 121 -5.53 -19.78 -5.93
C PRO A 121 -4.39 -19.00 -5.28
N TRP A 122 -3.85 -19.52 -4.18
CA TRP A 122 -2.77 -18.90 -3.39
C TRP A 122 -1.54 -18.47 -4.23
N MET A 123 -1.30 -19.15 -5.35
CA MET A 123 -0.28 -18.84 -6.35
C MET A 123 -0.37 -17.41 -6.92
N ASP A 124 -1.57 -16.92 -7.17
CA ASP A 124 -1.76 -15.59 -7.76
C ASP A 124 -1.43 -14.50 -6.75
N TYR A 125 -1.72 -14.71 -5.45
CA TYR A 125 -1.30 -13.81 -4.38
C TYR A 125 0.24 -13.70 -4.30
N VAL A 126 0.95 -14.81 -4.52
CA VAL A 126 2.43 -14.78 -4.52
C VAL A 126 3.00 -14.00 -5.71
N ARG A 127 2.33 -14.02 -6.86
CA ARG A 127 2.73 -13.19 -8.03
C ARG A 127 2.44 -11.71 -7.83
N ASP A 128 1.40 -11.40 -7.05
CA ASP A 128 1.00 -10.02 -6.76
C ASP A 128 1.84 -9.40 -5.60
N LEU A 129 2.53 -10.22 -4.77
CA LEU A 129 3.42 -9.79 -3.68
C LEU A 129 4.44 -8.69 -4.04
N PRO A 130 5.21 -8.76 -5.15
CA PRO A 130 6.17 -7.71 -5.49
C PRO A 130 5.53 -6.31 -5.64
N VAL A 131 4.24 -6.24 -6.00
CA VAL A 131 3.48 -4.97 -6.07
C VAL A 131 2.85 -4.61 -4.72
N LEU A 132 2.43 -5.61 -3.94
CA LEU A 132 1.75 -5.43 -2.66
C LEU A 132 2.69 -5.10 -1.49
N ILE A 133 3.83 -5.78 -1.39
CA ILE A 133 4.82 -5.60 -0.31
C ILE A 133 5.25 -4.12 -0.16
N PRO A 134 5.59 -3.39 -1.22
CA PRO A 134 6.05 -2.00 -1.12
C PRO A 134 4.93 -1.06 -0.68
N TYR A 135 3.72 -1.34 -1.17
CA TYR A 135 2.51 -0.62 -0.78
C TYR A 135 2.20 -0.80 0.71
N ILE A 136 2.25 -2.05 1.19
CA ILE A 136 1.99 -2.39 2.58
C ILE A 136 3.09 -1.83 3.48
N ILE A 137 4.37 -2.06 3.17
CA ILE A 137 5.51 -1.56 3.96
C ILE A 137 5.39 -0.04 4.14
N ARG A 138 5.09 0.73 3.09
CA ARG A 138 4.97 2.18 3.21
C ARG A 138 3.75 2.65 3.98
N ASN A 139 2.58 2.02 3.77
CA ASN A 139 1.40 2.33 4.55
C ASN A 139 1.56 1.97 6.05
N ILE A 140 2.46 1.02 6.37
CA ILE A 140 2.87 0.70 7.75
C ILE A 140 3.86 1.73 8.31
N PHE A 141 4.73 2.29 7.48
CA PHE A 141 5.69 3.32 7.87
C PHE A 141 5.19 4.75 7.64
N ASP A 142 3.92 4.93 7.24
CA ASP A 142 3.34 6.26 7.04
C ASP A 142 3.15 6.95 8.41
N PRO A 143 3.81 8.10 8.64
CA PRO A 143 3.85 8.74 9.95
C PRO A 143 2.52 9.35 10.41
N THR A 144 1.55 9.49 9.50
CA THR A 144 0.44 10.45 9.65
C THR A 144 -0.90 9.87 10.16
N GLY A 145 -1.04 8.56 10.44
CA GLY A 145 -2.33 8.12 11.01
C GLY A 145 -2.52 6.66 11.45
N ASN A 146 -2.10 5.66 10.66
CA ASN A 146 -2.42 4.24 10.96
C ASN A 146 -1.19 3.33 11.13
N GLY A 147 -0.04 3.69 10.57
CA GLY A 147 1.18 2.90 10.61
C GLY A 147 1.79 2.78 12.02
N ILE A 148 1.86 3.89 12.76
CA ILE A 148 2.42 3.95 14.12
C ILE A 148 1.67 3.03 15.08
N VAL A 149 0.33 3.03 15.04
CA VAL A 149 -0.51 2.17 15.89
C VAL A 149 -0.31 0.69 15.56
N LEU A 150 -0.13 0.35 14.28
CA LEU A 150 0.14 -1.02 13.85
C LEU A 150 1.52 -1.50 14.33
N VAL A 151 2.56 -0.68 14.19
CA VAL A 151 3.92 -1.00 14.67
C VAL A 151 3.90 -1.24 16.19
N PHE A 152 3.18 -0.40 16.94
CA PHE A 152 3.01 -0.57 18.38
C PHE A 152 2.27 -1.88 18.74
N ARG A 153 1.20 -2.23 18.00
CA ARG A 153 0.45 -3.48 18.18
C ARG A 153 1.30 -4.72 17.87
N ILE A 154 2.07 -4.69 16.77
CA ILE A 154 2.98 -5.78 16.39
C ILE A 154 4.06 -5.97 17.46
N ARG A 155 4.65 -4.87 17.96
CA ARG A 155 5.66 -4.92 19.02
C ARG A 155 5.11 -5.54 20.31
N MET A 156 3.95 -5.08 20.77
CA MET A 156 3.29 -5.65 21.96
C MET A 156 2.95 -7.13 21.78
N ALA A 157 2.51 -7.54 20.58
CA ALA A 157 2.26 -8.94 20.27
C ALA A 157 3.53 -9.79 20.32
N ILE A 158 4.66 -9.30 19.77
CA ILE A 158 5.96 -10.00 19.80
C ILE A 158 6.46 -10.14 21.25
N ILE A 159 6.36 -9.09 22.07
CA ILE A 159 6.77 -9.12 23.48
C ILE A 159 5.90 -10.11 24.26
N LEU A 160 4.58 -10.08 24.08
CA LEU A 160 3.66 -11.01 24.74
C LEU A 160 3.89 -12.45 24.30
N LEU A 161 4.15 -12.69 23.02
CA LEU A 161 4.50 -14.00 22.48
C LEU A 161 5.83 -14.48 23.08
N ALA A 162 6.86 -13.65 23.10
CA ALA A 162 8.17 -13.97 23.68
C ALA A 162 8.08 -14.27 25.18
N MET A 163 7.33 -13.47 25.94
CA MET A 163 7.06 -13.68 27.37
C MET A 163 6.27 -14.98 27.61
N SER A 164 5.32 -15.30 26.74
CA SER A 164 4.52 -16.53 26.85
C SER A 164 5.35 -17.78 26.51
N LEU A 165 6.17 -17.70 25.46
CA LEU A 165 7.13 -18.76 25.09
C LEU A 165 8.21 -18.97 26.17
N TYR A 166 8.62 -17.88 26.84
CA TYR A 166 9.49 -17.92 28.01
C TYR A 166 8.85 -18.64 29.19
N LEU A 167 7.57 -18.36 29.48
CA LEU A 167 6.86 -18.95 30.62
C LEU A 167 6.51 -20.43 30.42
N ILE A 168 6.33 -20.87 29.17
CA ILE A 168 5.92 -22.23 28.80
C ILE A 168 7.12 -23.15 28.54
N SER A 169 8.32 -22.62 28.25
CA SER A 169 9.51 -23.42 27.98
C SER A 169 10.20 -23.91 29.27
N PRO A 170 10.30 -25.23 29.51
CA PRO A 170 10.93 -25.80 30.70
C PRO A 170 12.47 -25.86 30.63
N LEU A 171 13.11 -25.20 29.66
CA LEU A 171 14.57 -25.19 29.48
C LEU A 171 15.10 -23.76 29.37
N ASP A 172 15.71 -23.32 30.47
CA ASP A 172 16.47 -22.09 30.63
C ASP A 172 17.80 -22.19 29.84
N ILE A 173 17.80 -21.82 28.55
CA ILE A 173 18.93 -22.01 27.62
C ILE A 173 19.45 -20.71 26.98
N ILE A 174 19.05 -19.53 27.47
CA ILE A 174 19.68 -18.28 27.03
C ILE A 174 20.83 -17.97 27.99
N PRO A 175 22.11 -18.05 27.55
CA PRO A 175 23.22 -17.64 28.40
C PRO A 175 23.03 -16.18 28.82
N GLU A 176 23.26 -15.89 30.09
CA GLU A 176 23.06 -14.57 30.70
C GLU A 176 23.83 -13.44 29.98
N GLY A 177 24.82 -13.77 29.14
CA GLY A 177 25.56 -12.82 28.31
C GLY A 177 24.84 -12.32 27.04
N VAL A 178 23.81 -13.02 26.53
CA VAL A 178 23.07 -12.58 25.32
C VAL A 178 21.90 -11.67 25.68
N HIS A 179 21.45 -11.71 26.93
CA HIS A 179 20.35 -10.88 27.46
C HIS A 179 20.66 -9.38 27.38
N GLY A 180 21.89 -8.98 27.70
CA GLY A 180 22.31 -7.57 27.60
C GLY A 180 22.26 -7.04 26.17
N PHE A 181 22.62 -7.88 25.19
CA PHE A 181 22.60 -7.49 23.77
C PHE A 181 21.18 -7.33 23.23
N PHE A 182 20.28 -8.27 23.54
CA PHE A 182 18.88 -8.18 23.12
C PHE A 182 18.14 -7.01 23.78
N GLY A 183 18.39 -6.75 25.08
CA GLY A 183 17.83 -5.59 25.77
C GLY A 183 18.32 -4.27 25.17
N LEU A 184 19.63 -4.15 24.90
CA LEU A 184 20.19 -2.96 24.28
C LEU A 184 19.67 -2.73 22.85
N MET A 185 19.46 -3.80 22.08
CA MET A 185 18.85 -3.70 20.76
C MET A 185 17.39 -3.24 20.85
N ASP A 186 16.62 -3.73 21.83
CA ASP A 186 15.24 -3.30 22.07
C ASP A 186 15.16 -1.82 22.48
N ASP A 187 16.02 -1.39 23.40
CA ASP A 187 16.13 0.01 23.85
C ASP A 187 16.50 0.94 22.69
N LEU A 188 17.46 0.54 21.84
CA LEU A 188 17.84 1.29 20.65
C LEU A 188 16.68 1.43 19.66
N LEU A 189 15.87 0.37 19.50
CA LEU A 189 14.64 0.42 18.70
C LEU A 189 13.58 1.34 19.33
N ILE A 190 13.43 1.36 20.67
CA ILE A 190 12.56 2.34 21.36
C ILE A 190 13.04 3.75 21.07
N CYS A 191 14.33 4.03 21.28
CA CYS A 191 14.90 5.35 21.03
C CYS A 191 14.70 5.79 19.57
N LEU A 192 14.90 4.90 18.60
CA LEU A 192 14.65 5.16 17.19
C LEU A 192 13.17 5.51 16.92
N ILE A 193 12.23 4.74 17.48
CA ILE A 193 10.79 4.98 17.33
C ILE A 193 10.38 6.31 17.97
N VAL A 194 10.86 6.60 19.18
CA VAL A 194 10.60 7.87 19.87
C VAL A 194 11.17 9.05 19.06
N PHE A 195 12.36 8.89 18.48
CA PHE A 195 12.95 9.91 17.62
C PHE A 195 12.11 10.16 16.36
N ILE A 196 11.64 9.10 15.69
CA ILE A 196 10.73 9.20 14.55
C ILE A 196 9.41 9.87 14.95
N TYR A 197 8.88 9.56 16.14
CA TYR A 197 7.66 10.17 16.67
C TYR A 197 7.83 11.68 16.91
N ILE A 198 8.91 12.08 17.58
CA ILE A 198 9.22 13.49 17.83
C ILE A 198 9.44 14.22 16.50
N ALA A 199 10.18 13.63 15.56
CA ALA A 199 10.41 14.20 14.24
C ALA A 199 9.10 14.41 13.46
N SER A 200 8.16 13.47 13.58
CA SER A 200 6.83 13.57 12.98
C SER A 200 6.00 14.66 13.67
N ALA A 201 5.97 14.70 15.01
CA ALA A 201 5.25 15.71 15.76
C ALA A 201 5.76 17.14 15.48
N VAL A 202 7.08 17.30 15.32
CA VAL A 202 7.68 18.59 14.94
C VAL A 202 7.32 18.96 13.50
N ARG A 203 7.30 17.99 12.58
CA ARG A 203 6.87 18.22 11.19
C ARG A 203 5.40 18.67 11.12
N ASP A 204 4.52 18.02 11.86
CA ASP A 204 3.10 18.36 11.92
C ASP A 204 2.89 19.75 12.55
N PHE A 205 3.62 20.05 13.62
CA PHE A 205 3.60 21.38 14.24
C PHE A 205 4.09 22.48 13.29
N MET A 206 5.11 22.20 12.47
CA MET A 206 5.59 23.15 11.46
C MET A 206 4.61 23.29 10.29
N ALA A 207 3.98 22.21 9.84
CA ALA A 207 2.96 22.23 8.79
C ALA A 207 1.76 23.10 9.18
N HIS A 208 1.27 22.93 10.42
CA HIS A 208 0.13 23.71 10.92
C HIS A 208 0.44 25.20 11.14
N ARG A 209 1.71 25.57 11.32
CA ARG A 209 2.13 26.99 11.36
C ARG A 209 2.28 27.62 9.98
N GLY A 210 2.49 26.82 8.94
CA GLY A 210 2.56 27.29 7.56
C GLY A 210 1.20 27.80 7.03
N GLU A 211 0.10 27.24 7.51
CA GLU A 211 -1.27 27.63 7.13
C GLU A 211 -1.73 28.96 7.71
N ILE A 212 -1.09 29.46 8.78
CA ILE A 212 -1.53 30.68 9.49
C ILE A 212 -0.88 31.96 8.88
N LEU A 213 0.02 31.80 7.89
CA LEU A 213 0.77 32.90 7.26
C LEU A 213 0.35 33.20 5.81
N HIS A 214 -0.75 32.62 5.32
CA HIS A 214 -1.37 32.97 4.03
C HIS A 214 -2.79 33.50 4.21
#